data_AF-C4Z1Q9-F1
#
_entry.id   AF-C4Z1Q9-F1
#
_cell.length_a   1.000
_cell.length_b   1.000
_cell.length_c   1.000
_cell.angle_alpha   90.00
_cell.angle_beta   90.00
_cell.angle_gamma   90.00
#
_symmetry.space_group_name_H-M   'P 1'
#
loop_
_entity.id
_entity.type
_entity.pdbx_description
1 polymer ?
#
loop_
_entity_poly.entity_id
_entity_poly.type
_entity_poly.pdbx_seq_one_letter_code
_entity_poly.pdbx_strand_id
1 'polypeptide(L)'
;MDLTIYTLTHKYFTKPDDNMYVPLQVGTAINSPLGYLRDDTGDNISALNGYYSELTGLYWIWKNVHDINYVGTCHYRRYLIDENEHIMNEKQYEQIFKEYELVTTKRVVLNNSYHYGFSANHNVTALDMTGEVIKELYPEYYDTFIQLVNGNETYFGNMIVTSKELFDKYAEWLFTIFFEVQKRIDMETDKDSYHRRVFGFISEFLLLVWVRVNNIKVKECKVGMVGEKAETRELKAVLSSYLAKEDTKGAMQYFMDFYNKRPDVLMEASDVTGELHLMLQITAVMDMQIKREGGSFYKSNPDVRKWFGVFSGINRKTQLELKGQLTEDWKEMYREMGIPEEAFVVARKLYGNK
;
A
#
# COMPACT_ATOMS: atom_id res chain seq x y z
N MET A 1 5.23 24.64 -12.61
CA MET A 1 6.41 23.77 -12.73
C MET A 1 6.06 22.66 -13.71
N ASP A 2 6.93 22.27 -14.63
CA ASP A 2 6.60 21.18 -15.54
C ASP A 2 6.90 19.82 -14.89
N LEU A 3 5.88 19.21 -14.27
CA LEU A 3 5.96 17.97 -13.51
C LEU A 3 4.89 16.97 -13.96
N THR A 4 5.32 15.75 -14.26
CA THR A 4 4.41 14.61 -14.47
C THR A 4 4.76 13.46 -13.52
N ILE A 5 3.78 12.98 -12.77
CA ILE A 5 3.90 11.79 -11.90
C ILE A 5 3.10 10.65 -12.52
N TYR A 6 3.80 9.63 -12.99
CA TYR A 6 3.19 8.45 -13.56
C TYR A 6 2.65 7.54 -12.46
N THR A 7 1.34 7.33 -12.49
CA THR A 7 0.65 6.43 -11.56
C THR A 7 0.64 5.02 -12.14
N LEU A 8 1.55 4.19 -11.65
CA LEU A 8 1.79 2.84 -12.14
C LEU A 8 0.65 1.90 -11.71
N THR A 9 0.05 1.23 -12.69
CA THR A 9 -1.13 0.37 -12.46
C THR A 9 -1.15 -0.88 -13.32
N HIS A 10 -1.78 -1.95 -12.81
CA HIS A 10 -2.16 -3.13 -13.58
C HIS A 10 -3.68 -3.37 -13.53
N LYS A 11 -4.45 -2.41 -12.97
CA LYS A 11 -5.91 -2.48 -12.80
C LYS A 11 -6.56 -1.11 -13.03
N TYR A 12 -7.83 -1.12 -13.38
CA TYR A 12 -8.63 0.11 -13.39
C TYR A 12 -8.68 0.75 -12.01
N PHE A 13 -8.54 2.07 -11.98
CA PHE A 13 -8.66 2.86 -10.76
C PHE A 13 -9.12 4.29 -11.08
N THR A 14 -9.62 4.98 -10.07
CA THR A 14 -9.95 6.40 -10.17
C THR A 14 -8.68 7.21 -9.93
N LYS A 15 -8.21 7.92 -10.95
CA LYS A 15 -7.04 8.79 -10.80
C LYS A 15 -7.36 9.98 -9.87
N PRO A 16 -6.36 10.57 -9.20
CA PRO A 16 -6.53 11.84 -8.51
C PRO A 16 -7.01 12.96 -9.46
N ASP A 17 -7.67 13.97 -8.90
CA ASP A 17 -8.22 15.10 -9.66
C ASP A 17 -7.11 15.92 -10.34
N ASP A 18 -5.95 16.05 -9.70
CA ASP A 18 -4.81 16.77 -10.23
C ASP A 18 -4.26 16.08 -11.52
N ASN A 19 -4.04 16.88 -12.56
CA ASN A 19 -3.61 16.40 -13.87
C ASN A 19 -2.15 15.98 -13.91
N MET A 20 -1.33 16.36 -12.93
CA MET A 20 0.05 15.86 -12.87
C MET A 20 0.12 14.34 -12.65
N TYR A 21 -0.95 13.72 -12.11
CA TYR A 21 -1.04 12.27 -11.93
C TYR A 21 -1.58 11.60 -13.20
N VAL A 22 -0.68 10.98 -13.95
CA VAL A 22 -0.99 10.34 -15.24
C VAL A 22 -0.95 8.81 -15.10
N PRO A 23 -2.08 8.10 -15.29
CA PRO A 23 -2.08 6.64 -15.28
C PRO A 23 -1.16 6.03 -16.35
N LEU A 24 -0.27 5.13 -15.94
CA LEU A 24 0.56 4.29 -16.81
C LEU A 24 0.34 2.82 -16.47
N GLN A 25 -0.19 2.06 -17.43
CA GLN A 25 -0.36 0.63 -17.31
C GLN A 25 0.98 -0.07 -17.47
N VAL A 26 1.36 -0.83 -16.44
CA VAL A 26 2.55 -1.69 -16.43
C VAL A 26 2.21 -3.13 -16.80
N GLY A 27 3.14 -3.83 -17.44
CA GLY A 27 2.95 -5.21 -17.88
C GLY A 27 1.89 -5.36 -18.96
N THR A 28 1.70 -4.34 -19.80
CA THR A 28 0.71 -4.38 -20.88
C THR A 28 1.04 -5.46 -21.91
N ALA A 29 2.31 -5.79 -22.14
CA ALA A 29 2.72 -6.85 -23.06
C ALA A 29 2.18 -8.25 -22.68
N ILE A 30 1.80 -8.45 -21.40
CA ILE A 30 1.28 -9.71 -20.87
C ILE A 30 -0.14 -9.59 -20.30
N ASN A 31 -0.80 -8.44 -20.46
CA ASN A 31 -2.15 -8.16 -19.94
C ASN A 31 -3.01 -7.41 -20.95
N SER A 32 -4.33 -7.46 -20.80
CA SER A 32 -5.22 -6.67 -21.66
C SER A 32 -5.09 -5.16 -21.36
N PRO A 33 -5.08 -4.28 -22.39
CA PRO A 33 -5.07 -2.84 -22.19
C PRO A 33 -6.28 -2.32 -21.41
N LEU A 34 -6.04 -1.35 -20.52
CA LEU A 34 -7.03 -0.70 -19.66
C LEU A 34 -7.45 0.70 -20.18
N GLY A 35 -7.00 1.09 -21.37
CA GLY A 35 -7.26 2.43 -21.92
C GLY A 35 -6.41 3.55 -21.29
N TYR A 36 -5.34 3.22 -20.57
CA TYR A 36 -4.33 4.17 -20.09
C TYR A 36 -3.11 4.21 -21.03
N LEU A 37 -2.14 5.08 -20.73
CA LEU A 37 -0.80 4.97 -21.32
C LEU A 37 -0.25 3.57 -21.04
N ARG A 38 0.57 3.04 -21.94
CA ARG A 38 1.06 1.67 -21.87
C ARG A 38 2.57 1.62 -21.90
N ASP A 39 3.13 0.80 -21.04
CA ASP A 39 4.57 0.57 -20.94
C ASP A 39 5.14 -0.34 -22.05
N ASP A 40 4.33 -0.86 -22.97
CA ASP A 40 4.72 -1.80 -24.04
C ASP A 40 4.93 -1.12 -25.40
N THR A 41 5.24 0.18 -25.39
CA THR A 41 5.49 0.99 -26.59
C THR A 41 6.91 1.55 -26.59
N GLY A 42 7.47 1.87 -27.76
CA GLY A 42 8.85 2.37 -27.85
C GLY A 42 9.86 1.38 -27.28
N ASP A 43 10.91 1.89 -26.62
CA ASP A 43 11.89 1.06 -25.92
C ASP A 43 11.33 0.64 -24.55
N ASN A 44 11.22 -0.66 -24.30
CA ASN A 44 10.52 -1.17 -23.13
C ASN A 44 10.95 -2.57 -22.68
N ILE A 45 10.57 -2.89 -21.44
CA ILE A 45 10.69 -4.20 -20.81
C ILE A 45 9.35 -4.71 -20.26
N SER A 46 8.22 -4.30 -20.86
CA SER A 46 6.86 -4.60 -20.34
C SER A 46 6.61 -6.10 -20.16
N ALA A 47 7.14 -6.94 -21.04
CA ALA A 47 7.04 -8.41 -20.95
C ALA A 47 7.69 -8.99 -19.68
N LEU A 48 8.62 -8.25 -19.04
CA LEU A 48 9.31 -8.64 -17.82
C LEU A 48 8.58 -8.18 -16.54
N ASN A 49 7.35 -7.67 -16.64
CA ASN A 49 6.59 -7.16 -15.48
C ASN A 49 6.40 -8.18 -14.37
N GLY A 50 6.33 -9.49 -14.69
CA GLY A 50 6.28 -10.54 -13.68
C GLY A 50 7.49 -10.56 -12.71
N TYR A 51 8.63 -10.01 -13.14
CA TYR A 51 9.88 -9.94 -12.37
C TYR A 51 10.20 -8.52 -11.89
N TYR A 52 9.98 -7.54 -12.76
CA TYR A 52 10.31 -6.13 -12.54
C TYR A 52 9.17 -5.32 -11.91
N SER A 53 7.95 -5.84 -11.92
CA SER A 53 6.76 -5.15 -11.41
C SER A 53 6.64 -3.72 -11.97
N GLU A 54 6.38 -2.74 -11.11
CA GLU A 54 6.32 -1.32 -11.44
C GLU A 54 7.56 -0.77 -12.14
N LEU A 55 8.73 -1.40 -12.01
CA LEU A 55 9.95 -0.93 -12.69
C LEU A 55 9.86 -1.00 -14.21
N THR A 56 8.97 -1.82 -14.77
CA THR A 56 8.69 -1.80 -16.21
C THR A 56 8.17 -0.43 -16.67
N GLY A 57 7.34 0.23 -15.85
CA GLY A 57 6.91 1.61 -16.07
C GLY A 57 8.04 2.61 -15.84
N LEU A 58 8.86 2.43 -14.79
CA LEU A 58 10.02 3.28 -14.53
C LEU A 58 11.00 3.27 -15.72
N TYR A 59 11.29 2.09 -16.26
CA TYR A 59 12.10 1.91 -17.47
C TYR A 59 11.49 2.63 -18.67
N TRP A 60 10.19 2.41 -18.91
CA TRP A 60 9.51 3.04 -20.04
C TRP A 60 9.59 4.57 -19.95
N ILE A 61 9.40 5.14 -18.76
CA ILE A 61 9.52 6.59 -18.52
C ILE A 61 10.94 7.08 -18.84
N TRP A 62 11.96 6.36 -18.36
CA TRP A 62 13.36 6.70 -18.62
C TRP A 62 13.65 6.78 -20.13
N LYS A 63 13.15 5.82 -20.91
CA LYS A 63 13.53 5.66 -22.32
C LYS A 63 12.67 6.45 -23.30
N ASN A 64 11.44 6.82 -22.93
CA ASN A 64 10.47 7.37 -23.88
C ASN A 64 9.98 8.77 -23.52
N VAL A 65 10.29 9.28 -22.32
CA VAL A 65 9.88 10.61 -21.88
C VAL A 65 11.11 11.50 -21.85
N HIS A 66 11.09 12.63 -22.57
CA HIS A 66 12.26 13.51 -22.70
C HIS A 66 11.94 15.00 -22.47
N ASP A 67 10.72 15.43 -22.83
CA ASP A 67 10.34 16.85 -22.83
C ASP A 67 9.64 17.27 -21.53
N ILE A 68 10.25 16.96 -20.37
CA ILE A 68 9.75 17.38 -19.04
C ILE A 68 10.88 17.77 -18.10
N ASN A 69 10.63 18.73 -17.21
CA ASN A 69 11.62 19.16 -16.21
C ASN A 69 11.66 18.24 -14.99
N TYR A 70 10.50 17.83 -14.48
CA TYR A 70 10.36 16.95 -13.33
C TYR A 70 9.49 15.76 -13.66
N VAL A 71 9.87 14.62 -13.09
CA VAL A 71 9.19 13.35 -13.31
C VAL A 71 9.08 12.60 -12.00
N GLY A 72 8.03 11.79 -11.88
CA GLY A 72 7.94 10.86 -10.79
C GLY A 72 7.13 9.63 -11.09
N THR A 73 7.14 8.73 -10.12
CA THR A 73 6.32 7.52 -10.11
C THR A 73 5.63 7.37 -8.76
N CYS A 74 4.39 6.90 -8.81
CA CYS A 74 3.64 6.45 -7.65
C CYS A 74 2.84 5.21 -8.02
N HIS A 75 2.17 4.59 -7.05
CA HIS A 75 1.27 3.48 -7.34
C HIS A 75 -0.18 3.95 -7.39
N TYR A 76 -1.02 3.18 -8.11
CA TYR A 76 -2.46 3.45 -8.28
C TYR A 76 -3.30 3.61 -7.00
N ARG A 77 -2.77 3.29 -5.82
CA ARG A 77 -3.43 3.50 -4.52
C ARG A 77 -2.53 4.08 -3.45
N ARG A 78 -1.31 4.51 -3.78
CA ARG A 78 -0.33 5.00 -2.81
C ARG A 78 0.26 6.29 -3.33
N TYR A 79 0.00 7.36 -2.58
CA TYR A 79 0.41 8.71 -2.94
C TYR A 79 1.19 9.32 -1.79
N LEU A 80 2.16 10.17 -2.10
CA LEU A 80 2.81 10.95 -1.06
C LEU A 80 1.83 12.03 -0.57
N ILE A 81 1.68 12.14 0.74
CA ILE A 81 0.72 13.05 1.38
C ILE A 81 1.44 14.11 2.22
N ASP A 82 0.76 15.26 2.39
CA ASP A 82 1.20 16.34 3.26
C ASP A 82 0.92 16.05 4.75
N GLU A 83 1.27 16.99 5.62
CA GLU A 83 1.07 16.86 7.08
C GLU A 83 -0.42 16.81 7.48
N ASN A 84 -1.32 17.27 6.61
CA ASN A 84 -2.77 17.21 6.78
C ASN A 84 -3.39 15.99 6.08
N GLU A 85 -2.56 15.05 5.63
CA GLU A 85 -2.95 13.79 4.99
C GLU A 85 -3.64 13.94 3.63
N HIS A 86 -3.46 15.09 2.97
CA HIS A 86 -3.91 15.28 1.59
C HIS A 86 -2.86 14.82 0.59
N ILE A 87 -3.30 14.27 -0.54
CA ILE A 87 -2.44 13.98 -1.68
C ILE A 87 -1.75 15.29 -2.11
N MET A 88 -0.43 15.25 -2.25
CA MET A 88 0.32 16.44 -2.65
C MET A 88 -0.09 16.93 -4.04
N ASN A 89 -0.17 18.25 -4.21
CA ASN A 89 -0.42 18.91 -5.49
C ASN A 89 0.86 19.54 -6.06
N GLU A 90 0.79 20.01 -7.31
CA GLU A 90 1.93 20.58 -8.04
C GLU A 90 2.61 21.74 -7.28
N LYS A 91 1.82 22.64 -6.66
CA LYS A 91 2.36 23.80 -5.92
C LYS A 91 3.18 23.38 -4.71
N GLN A 92 2.79 22.29 -4.03
CA GLN A 92 3.52 21.75 -2.90
C GLN A 92 4.87 21.18 -3.34
N TYR A 93 4.90 20.41 -4.42
CA TYR A 93 6.16 19.93 -5.01
C TYR A 93 7.07 21.09 -5.45
N GLU A 94 6.51 22.14 -6.06
CA GLU A 94 7.28 23.33 -6.43
C GLU A 94 7.96 24.00 -5.23
N GLN A 95 7.31 24.05 -4.07
CA GLN A 95 7.97 24.56 -2.85
C GLN A 95 9.04 23.60 -2.33
N ILE A 96 8.79 22.29 -2.36
CA ILE A 96 9.75 21.28 -1.91
C ILE A 96 11.03 21.35 -2.75
N PHE A 97 10.91 21.46 -4.08
CA PHE A 97 12.08 21.47 -4.98
C PHE A 97 12.93 22.75 -4.91
N LYS A 98 12.52 23.77 -4.15
CA LYS A 98 13.40 24.90 -3.81
C LYS A 98 14.50 24.52 -2.82
N GLU A 99 14.27 23.48 -2.04
CA GLU A 99 15.16 23.07 -0.97
C GLU A 99 15.72 21.66 -1.15
N TYR A 100 14.96 20.76 -1.79
CA TYR A 100 15.27 19.34 -1.92
C TYR A 100 15.38 18.94 -3.39
N GLU A 101 16.11 17.86 -3.66
CA GLU A 101 16.37 17.34 -5.01
C GLU A 101 15.45 16.17 -5.37
N LEU A 102 14.99 15.43 -4.36
CA LEU A 102 14.20 14.21 -4.54
C LEU A 102 13.14 14.11 -3.43
N VAL A 103 11.95 13.68 -3.81
CA VAL A 103 10.86 13.39 -2.87
C VAL A 103 10.53 11.90 -2.93
N THR A 104 10.50 11.24 -1.78
CA THR A 104 10.15 9.81 -1.66
C THR A 104 9.47 9.53 -0.33
N THR A 105 9.25 8.25 -0.01
CA THR A 105 8.59 7.84 1.23
C THR A 105 9.50 8.08 2.44
N LYS A 106 8.89 8.14 3.62
CA LYS A 106 9.64 7.96 4.87
C LYS A 106 10.37 6.62 4.85
N ARG A 107 11.59 6.62 5.41
CA ARG A 107 12.31 5.39 5.69
C ARG A 107 11.52 4.51 6.65
N VAL A 108 11.55 3.21 6.37
CA VAL A 108 11.03 2.17 7.24
C VAL A 108 12.20 1.60 8.03
N VAL A 109 12.04 1.53 9.34
CA VAL A 109 12.98 0.85 10.23
C VAL A 109 12.47 -0.58 10.46
N LEU A 110 13.27 -1.55 10.08
CA LEU A 110 13.00 -2.98 10.16
C LEU A 110 13.45 -3.53 11.53
N ASN A 111 12.84 -4.63 11.94
CA ASN A 111 13.18 -5.31 13.19
C ASN A 111 14.52 -6.07 13.12
N ASN A 112 15.01 -6.36 11.91
CA ASN A 112 16.25 -7.09 11.64
C ASN A 112 16.98 -6.42 10.46
N SER A 113 18.15 -6.94 10.09
CA SER A 113 18.84 -6.45 8.89
C SER A 113 17.99 -6.66 7.64
N TYR A 114 18.18 -5.81 6.63
CA TYR A 114 17.51 -5.94 5.33
C TYR A 114 17.82 -7.30 4.71
N HIS A 115 19.09 -7.75 4.75
CA HIS A 115 19.50 -9.07 4.28
C HIS A 115 18.74 -10.22 4.95
N TYR A 116 18.63 -10.19 6.29
CA TYR A 116 17.90 -11.21 7.03
C TYR A 116 16.40 -11.19 6.68
N GLY A 117 15.77 -10.02 6.66
CA GLY A 117 14.37 -9.88 6.29
C GLY A 117 14.09 -10.33 4.85
N PHE A 118 15.02 -10.05 3.94
CA PHE A 118 14.94 -10.44 2.54
C PHE A 118 15.10 -11.96 2.38
N SER A 119 16.12 -12.56 3.00
CA SER A 119 16.37 -14.02 2.91
C SER A 119 15.24 -14.87 3.50
N ALA A 120 14.52 -14.35 4.50
CA ALA A 120 13.37 -15.02 5.09
C ALA A 120 12.15 -15.08 4.15
N ASN A 121 12.05 -14.17 3.17
CA ASN A 121 10.84 -13.98 2.36
C ASN A 121 11.08 -14.03 0.83
N HIS A 122 12.32 -14.00 0.38
CA HIS A 122 12.72 -13.84 -1.02
C HIS A 122 13.99 -14.63 -1.35
N ASN A 123 14.29 -14.76 -2.64
CA ASN A 123 15.52 -15.40 -3.11
C ASN A 123 16.75 -14.53 -2.80
N VAL A 124 17.43 -14.82 -1.68
CA VAL A 124 18.62 -14.10 -1.22
C VAL A 124 19.75 -14.08 -2.27
N THR A 125 19.86 -15.11 -3.12
CA THR A 125 20.89 -15.17 -4.16
C THR A 125 20.80 -13.99 -5.13
N ALA A 126 19.61 -13.46 -5.38
CA ALA A 126 19.44 -12.26 -6.19
C ALA A 126 20.00 -10.99 -5.53
N LEU A 127 19.81 -10.87 -4.20
CA LEU A 127 20.34 -9.75 -3.42
C LEU A 127 21.87 -9.84 -3.30
N ASP A 128 22.40 -11.03 -3.02
CA ASP A 128 23.84 -11.27 -2.92
C ASP A 128 24.52 -11.01 -4.29
N MET A 129 23.92 -11.50 -5.39
CA MET A 129 24.43 -11.23 -6.74
C MET A 129 24.36 -9.74 -7.09
N THR A 130 23.36 -9.01 -6.59
CA THR A 130 23.30 -7.55 -6.74
C THR A 130 24.51 -6.89 -6.09
N GLY A 131 24.93 -7.36 -4.91
CA GLY A 131 26.15 -6.89 -4.25
C GLY A 131 27.43 -7.15 -5.08
N GLU A 132 27.57 -8.35 -5.65
CA GLU A 132 28.72 -8.68 -6.51
C GLU A 132 28.73 -7.84 -7.80
N VAL A 133 27.58 -7.66 -8.45
CA VAL A 133 27.48 -6.79 -9.64
C VAL A 133 27.81 -5.33 -9.30
N ILE A 134 27.35 -4.82 -8.16
CA ILE A 134 27.72 -3.47 -7.69
C ILE A 134 29.22 -3.37 -7.47
N LYS A 135 29.84 -4.37 -6.82
CA LYS A 135 31.29 -4.41 -6.59
C LYS A 135 32.11 -4.34 -7.88
N GLU A 136 31.62 -4.99 -8.93
CA GLU A 136 32.30 -5.04 -10.23
C GLU A 136 32.08 -3.76 -11.06
N LEU A 137 30.83 -3.29 -11.17
CA LEU A 137 30.44 -2.21 -12.09
C LEU A 137 30.50 -0.81 -11.45
N TYR A 138 30.26 -0.74 -10.14
CA TYR A 138 30.14 0.50 -9.37
C TYR A 138 30.81 0.35 -7.99
N PRO A 139 32.13 0.06 -7.94
CA PRO A 139 32.86 -0.22 -6.70
C PRO A 139 32.72 0.88 -5.65
N GLU A 140 32.52 2.14 -6.07
CA GLU A 140 32.27 3.28 -5.20
C GLU A 140 30.93 3.21 -4.42
N TYR A 141 30.00 2.35 -4.84
CA TYR A 141 28.73 2.09 -4.14
C TYR A 141 28.83 0.90 -3.17
N TYR A 142 29.83 0.04 -3.31
CA TYR A 142 29.86 -1.27 -2.67
C TYR A 142 29.92 -1.19 -1.14
N ASP A 143 30.78 -0.34 -0.59
CA ASP A 143 30.90 -0.20 0.88
C ASP A 143 29.58 0.29 1.51
N THR A 144 28.91 1.23 0.85
CA THR A 144 27.60 1.73 1.29
C THR A 144 26.52 0.66 1.15
N PHE A 145 26.53 -0.10 0.05
CA PHE A 145 25.63 -1.24 -0.13
C PHE A 145 25.80 -2.27 1.01
N ILE A 146 27.03 -2.69 1.30
CA ILE A 146 27.32 -3.67 2.34
C ILE A 146 26.92 -3.15 3.73
N GLN A 147 27.17 -1.87 4.02
CA GLN A 147 26.71 -1.26 5.26
C GLN A 147 25.18 -1.30 5.38
N LEU A 148 24.46 -0.86 4.34
CA LEU A 148 23.02 -0.73 4.37
C LEU A 148 22.29 -2.08 4.33
N VAL A 149 22.79 -3.07 3.59
CA VAL A 149 22.16 -4.38 3.47
C VAL A 149 22.22 -5.15 4.79
N ASN A 150 23.25 -4.88 5.60
CA ASN A 150 23.38 -5.38 6.97
C ASN A 150 22.71 -4.45 8.02
N GLY A 151 22.28 -3.26 7.62
CA GLY A 151 21.47 -2.35 8.42
C GLY A 151 19.98 -2.67 8.33
N ASN A 152 19.13 -1.85 8.96
CA ASN A 152 17.70 -2.10 9.10
C ASN A 152 16.82 -0.99 8.50
N GLU A 153 17.34 -0.16 7.60
CA GLU A 153 16.57 0.90 6.95
C GLU A 153 16.30 0.57 5.48
N THR A 154 15.13 0.93 4.97
CA THR A 154 14.81 0.91 3.52
C THR A 154 13.75 1.95 3.16
N TYR A 155 13.64 2.30 1.88
CA TYR A 155 12.47 3.01 1.36
C TYR A 155 11.36 2.01 0.98
N PHE A 156 10.17 2.53 0.66
CA PHE A 156 9.00 1.73 0.31
C PHE A 156 8.41 2.12 -1.05
N GLY A 157 8.05 1.13 -1.85
CA GLY A 157 7.18 1.28 -3.02
C GLY A 157 7.80 1.94 -4.26
N ASN A 158 9.13 2.03 -4.38
CA ASN A 158 9.79 2.62 -5.56
C ASN A 158 9.22 4.01 -5.96
N MET A 159 8.67 4.76 -5.00
CA MET A 159 8.00 6.04 -5.25
C MET A 159 9.04 7.15 -5.23
N ILE A 160 9.34 7.73 -6.39
CA ILE A 160 10.35 8.77 -6.57
C ILE A 160 9.74 9.93 -7.34
N VAL A 161 9.97 11.16 -6.91
CA VAL A 161 9.67 12.38 -7.68
C VAL A 161 10.91 13.27 -7.65
N THR A 162 11.45 13.63 -8.81
CA THR A 162 12.71 14.37 -8.92
C THR A 162 12.83 15.06 -10.28
N SER A 163 13.93 15.76 -10.54
CA SER A 163 14.21 16.31 -11.87
C SER A 163 14.41 15.17 -12.87
N LYS A 164 14.08 15.40 -14.14
CA LYS A 164 14.26 14.39 -15.19
C LYS A 164 15.72 13.94 -15.32
N GLU A 165 16.66 14.87 -15.16
CA GLU A 165 18.09 14.57 -15.17
C GLU A 165 18.50 13.58 -14.06
N LEU A 166 18.04 13.80 -12.83
CA LEU A 166 18.38 12.92 -11.72
C LEU A 166 17.66 11.56 -11.82
N PHE A 167 16.43 11.56 -12.35
CA PHE A 167 15.69 10.35 -12.65
C PHE A 167 16.44 9.48 -13.67
N ASP A 168 16.97 10.07 -14.73
CA ASP A 168 17.68 9.34 -15.79
C ASP A 168 18.99 8.74 -15.29
N LYS A 169 19.75 9.49 -14.48
CA LYS A 169 20.96 8.97 -13.83
C LYS A 169 20.66 7.78 -12.91
N TYR A 170 19.60 7.88 -12.12
CA TYR A 170 19.15 6.79 -11.25
C TYR A 170 18.70 5.56 -12.07
N ALA A 171 17.89 5.77 -13.10
CA ALA A 171 17.37 4.69 -13.93
C ALA A 171 18.50 3.98 -14.68
N GLU A 172 19.45 4.73 -15.26
CA GLU A 172 20.62 4.15 -15.93
C GLU A 172 21.43 3.25 -14.99
N TRP A 173 21.77 3.74 -13.80
CA TRP A 173 22.48 2.95 -12.80
C TRP A 173 21.70 1.69 -12.38
N LEU A 174 20.42 1.87 -12.03
CA LEU A 174 19.56 0.79 -11.54
C LEU A 174 19.42 -0.33 -12.57
N PHE A 175 19.10 0.02 -13.83
CA PHE A 175 18.88 -0.98 -14.88
C PHE A 175 20.17 -1.59 -15.39
N THR A 176 21.29 -0.87 -15.37
CA THR A 176 22.61 -1.46 -15.66
C THR A 176 22.92 -2.60 -14.69
N ILE A 177 22.69 -2.38 -13.39
CA ILE A 177 22.85 -3.44 -12.37
C ILE A 177 21.87 -4.57 -12.61
N PHE A 178 20.57 -4.27 -12.75
CA PHE A 178 19.56 -5.33 -12.86
C PHE A 178 19.68 -6.19 -14.10
N PHE A 179 20.03 -5.61 -15.25
CA PHE A 179 20.25 -6.40 -16.46
C PHE A 179 21.47 -7.31 -16.34
N GLU A 180 22.48 -6.90 -15.58
CA GLU A 180 23.63 -7.78 -15.32
C GLU A 180 23.30 -8.87 -14.29
N VAL A 181 22.59 -8.54 -13.20
CA VAL A 181 22.11 -9.53 -12.23
C VAL A 181 21.21 -10.57 -12.90
N GLN A 182 20.29 -10.14 -13.76
CA GLN A 182 19.37 -11.03 -14.48
C GLN A 182 20.09 -12.10 -15.32
N LYS A 183 21.29 -11.81 -15.85
CA LYS A 183 22.08 -12.79 -16.61
C LYS A 183 22.74 -13.84 -15.71
N ARG A 184 22.93 -13.54 -14.42
CA ARG A 184 23.75 -14.31 -13.48
C ARG A 184 22.93 -15.11 -12.47
N ILE A 185 21.63 -14.89 -12.41
CA ILE A 185 20.72 -15.63 -11.53
C ILE A 185 19.73 -16.44 -12.33
N ASP A 186 19.29 -17.56 -11.77
CA ASP A 186 18.14 -18.27 -12.30
C ASP A 186 16.86 -17.55 -11.87
N MET A 187 16.04 -17.16 -12.85
CA MET A 187 14.77 -16.50 -12.57
C MET A 187 13.76 -17.57 -12.17
N GLU A 188 13.25 -17.49 -10.94
CA GLU A 188 12.39 -18.53 -10.36
C GLU A 188 11.03 -18.62 -11.10
N THR A 189 10.99 -19.42 -12.17
CA THR A 189 9.84 -19.58 -13.07
C THR A 189 8.75 -20.51 -12.53
N ASP A 190 9.03 -21.25 -11.46
CA ASP A 190 8.10 -22.21 -10.85
C ASP A 190 7.51 -21.74 -9.51
N LYS A 191 7.94 -20.59 -8.98
CA LYS A 191 7.35 -20.01 -7.76
C LYS A 191 6.10 -19.18 -8.05
N ASP A 192 5.34 -18.87 -7.00
CA ASP A 192 4.16 -18.01 -7.12
C ASP A 192 4.52 -16.60 -7.64
N SER A 193 3.50 -15.85 -8.06
CA SER A 193 3.69 -14.51 -8.62
C SER A 193 4.26 -13.49 -7.62
N TYR A 194 4.24 -13.76 -6.32
CA TYR A 194 4.82 -12.88 -5.32
C TYR A 194 6.34 -13.00 -5.31
N HIS A 195 6.86 -14.23 -5.24
CA HIS A 195 8.30 -14.49 -5.13
C HIS A 195 9.07 -14.14 -6.41
N ARG A 196 8.41 -14.10 -7.56
CA ARG A 196 9.03 -13.68 -8.85
C ARG A 196 9.46 -12.22 -8.89
N ARG A 197 8.85 -11.35 -8.09
CA ARG A 197 9.01 -9.88 -8.16
C ARG A 197 10.28 -9.35 -7.49
N VAL A 198 11.36 -10.13 -7.56
CA VAL A 198 12.60 -9.93 -6.81
C VAL A 198 13.23 -8.57 -7.07
N PHE A 199 13.25 -8.11 -8.33
CA PHE A 199 13.83 -6.81 -8.68
C PHE A 199 13.03 -5.63 -8.12
N GLY A 200 11.70 -5.77 -8.05
CA GLY A 200 10.83 -4.76 -7.45
C GLY A 200 11.13 -4.54 -5.96
N PHE A 201 11.47 -5.59 -5.22
CA PHE A 201 11.86 -5.48 -3.81
C PHE A 201 13.28 -4.93 -3.64
N ILE A 202 14.23 -5.40 -4.46
CA ILE A 202 15.62 -4.94 -4.39
C ILE A 202 15.72 -3.46 -4.75
N SER A 203 14.92 -2.95 -5.69
CA SER A 203 14.97 -1.53 -6.09
C SER A 203 14.54 -0.57 -4.98
N GLU A 204 13.63 -0.98 -4.10
CA GLU A 204 13.21 -0.17 -2.95
C GLU A 204 14.40 0.11 -2.02
N PHE A 205 15.26 -0.90 -1.85
CA PHE A 205 16.50 -0.79 -1.10
C PHE A 205 17.59 -0.04 -1.88
N LEU A 206 17.76 -0.33 -3.18
CA LEU A 206 18.78 0.33 -4.00
C LEU A 206 18.54 1.84 -4.15
N LEU A 207 17.30 2.32 -4.05
CA LEU A 207 17.04 3.76 -3.97
C LEU A 207 17.73 4.38 -2.74
N LEU A 208 17.73 3.70 -1.59
CA LEU A 208 18.41 4.18 -0.39
C LEU A 208 19.93 4.19 -0.61
N VAL A 209 20.49 3.13 -1.21
CA VAL A 209 21.93 3.07 -1.56
C VAL A 209 22.30 4.24 -2.46
N TRP A 210 21.53 4.47 -3.54
CA TRP A 210 21.76 5.56 -4.49
C TRP A 210 21.73 6.93 -3.82
N VAL A 211 20.72 7.20 -2.99
CA VAL A 211 20.56 8.46 -2.25
C VAL A 211 21.76 8.70 -1.33
N ARG A 212 22.23 7.68 -0.62
CA ARG A 212 23.34 7.80 0.34
C ARG A 212 24.67 8.07 -0.36
N VAL A 213 24.99 7.33 -1.41
CA VAL A 213 26.26 7.48 -2.13
C VAL A 213 26.35 8.84 -2.83
N ASN A 214 25.26 9.28 -3.46
CA ASN A 214 25.23 10.53 -4.20
C ASN A 214 24.92 11.77 -3.34
N ASN A 215 24.74 11.60 -2.02
CA ASN A 215 24.40 12.68 -1.08
C ASN A 215 23.18 13.52 -1.50
N ILE A 216 22.16 12.86 -2.05
CA ILE A 216 20.96 13.54 -2.55
C ILE A 216 20.18 14.14 -1.38
N LYS A 217 19.78 15.41 -1.50
CA LYS A 217 18.95 16.07 -0.49
C LYS A 217 17.48 15.64 -0.64
N VAL A 218 17.07 14.68 0.19
CA VAL A 218 15.74 14.04 0.10
C VAL A 218 14.70 14.65 1.03
N LYS A 219 13.49 14.89 0.51
CA LYS A 219 12.28 15.12 1.29
C LYS A 219 11.52 13.80 1.46
N GLU A 220 11.46 13.31 2.69
CA GLU A 220 10.72 12.10 3.05
C GLU A 220 9.27 12.41 3.45
N CYS A 221 8.30 11.78 2.80
CA CYS A 221 6.87 12.01 2.99
C CYS A 221 6.13 10.75 3.46
N LYS A 222 5.02 10.95 4.18
CA LYS A 222 4.09 9.85 4.49
C LYS A 222 3.41 9.39 3.19
N VAL A 223 2.91 8.15 3.21
CA VAL A 223 2.15 7.57 2.09
C VAL A 223 0.69 7.45 2.51
N GLY A 224 -0.21 8.12 1.79
CA GLY A 224 -1.64 7.93 1.90
C GLY A 224 -2.12 6.79 1.02
N MET A 225 -3.02 5.97 1.55
CA MET A 225 -3.68 4.90 0.80
C MET A 225 -5.03 5.40 0.28
N VAL A 226 -5.25 5.33 -1.03
CA VAL A 226 -6.53 5.71 -1.64
C VAL A 226 -7.26 4.45 -2.08
N GLY A 227 -8.37 4.16 -1.40
CA GLY A 227 -9.22 3.01 -1.71
C GLY A 227 -8.63 1.65 -1.34
N GLU A 228 -9.50 0.66 -1.25
CA GLU A 228 -9.16 -0.67 -0.77
C GLU A 228 -8.85 -1.65 -1.90
N LYS A 229 -8.16 -2.76 -1.55
CA LYS A 229 -7.88 -3.81 -2.55
C LYS A 229 -9.21 -4.36 -3.05
N ALA A 230 -9.25 -4.82 -4.31
CA ALA A 230 -10.48 -5.39 -4.88
C ALA A 230 -10.99 -6.56 -4.04
N GLU A 231 -10.08 -7.41 -3.57
CA GLU A 231 -10.41 -8.53 -2.69
C GLU A 231 -10.97 -8.09 -1.33
N THR A 232 -10.53 -6.95 -0.77
CA THR A 232 -11.12 -6.41 0.47
C THR A 232 -12.54 -5.91 0.22
N ARG A 233 -12.76 -5.23 -0.91
CA ARG A 233 -14.10 -4.77 -1.32
C ARG A 233 -15.05 -5.95 -1.57
N GLU A 234 -14.56 -7.01 -2.20
CA GLU A 234 -15.31 -8.26 -2.41
C GLU A 234 -15.64 -8.95 -1.09
N LEU A 235 -14.68 -9.06 -0.17
CA LEU A 235 -14.93 -9.54 1.19
C LEU A 235 -16.06 -8.77 1.86
N LYS A 236 -16.01 -7.43 1.85
CA LYS A 236 -17.08 -6.58 2.41
C LYS A 236 -18.43 -6.80 1.73
N ALA A 237 -18.46 -6.96 0.41
CA ALA A 237 -19.69 -7.24 -0.32
C ALA A 237 -20.30 -8.59 0.08
N VAL A 238 -19.47 -9.64 0.17
CA VAL A 238 -19.91 -10.97 0.60
C VAL A 238 -20.41 -10.95 2.04
N LEU A 239 -19.67 -10.33 2.96
CA LEU A 239 -20.10 -10.17 4.35
C LEU A 239 -21.42 -9.40 4.45
N SER A 240 -21.60 -8.34 3.65
CA SER A 240 -22.86 -7.59 3.61
C SER A 240 -24.03 -8.49 3.19
N SER A 241 -23.81 -9.43 2.26
CA SER A 241 -24.83 -10.37 1.80
C SER A 241 -25.23 -11.41 2.86
N TYR A 242 -24.28 -11.83 3.71
CA TYR A 242 -24.57 -12.68 4.86
C TYR A 242 -25.35 -11.92 5.93
N LEU A 243 -24.91 -10.69 6.25
CA LEU A 243 -25.57 -9.87 7.27
C LEU A 243 -27.01 -9.49 6.89
N ALA A 244 -27.26 -9.20 5.61
CA ALA A 244 -28.61 -8.97 5.08
C ALA A 244 -29.57 -10.16 5.29
N LYS A 245 -29.04 -11.37 5.49
CA LYS A 245 -29.79 -12.61 5.78
C LYS A 245 -29.74 -13.01 7.25
N GLU A 246 -29.17 -12.16 8.11
CA GLU A 246 -28.89 -12.45 9.53
C GLU A 246 -28.02 -13.72 9.75
N ASP A 247 -27.25 -14.13 8.74
CA ASP A 247 -26.38 -15.31 8.82
C ASP A 247 -25.01 -14.95 9.41
N THR A 248 -24.98 -14.76 10.73
CA THR A 248 -23.77 -14.41 11.48
C THR A 248 -22.71 -15.50 11.44
N LYS A 249 -23.14 -16.78 11.42
CA LYS A 249 -22.24 -17.93 11.36
C LYS A 249 -21.56 -18.02 10.00
N GLY A 250 -22.31 -17.89 8.91
CA GLY A 250 -21.78 -17.85 7.55
C GLY A 250 -20.83 -16.67 7.34
N ALA A 251 -21.21 -15.47 7.82
CA ALA A 251 -20.34 -14.29 7.78
C ALA A 251 -19.00 -14.54 8.48
N MET A 252 -19.02 -15.06 9.72
CA MET A 252 -17.81 -15.29 10.50
C MET A 252 -16.95 -16.41 9.90
N GLN A 253 -17.55 -17.49 9.42
CA GLN A 253 -16.82 -18.57 8.76
C GLN A 253 -16.11 -18.07 7.50
N TYR A 254 -16.82 -17.35 6.64
CA TYR A 254 -16.25 -16.79 5.42
C TYR A 254 -15.11 -15.81 5.74
N PHE A 255 -15.30 -14.94 6.73
CA PHE A 255 -14.26 -14.03 7.18
C PHE A 255 -13.02 -14.78 7.66
N MET A 256 -13.17 -15.81 8.50
CA MET A 256 -12.04 -16.58 9.03
C MET A 256 -11.29 -17.34 7.93
N ASP A 257 -12.02 -17.91 6.96
CA ASP A 257 -11.40 -18.58 5.81
C ASP A 257 -10.59 -17.59 4.94
N PHE A 258 -11.09 -16.36 4.79
CA PHE A 258 -10.35 -15.29 4.12
C PHE A 258 -9.15 -14.83 4.96
N TYR A 259 -9.33 -14.58 6.24
CA TYR A 259 -8.30 -14.12 7.18
C TYR A 259 -7.13 -15.11 7.28
N ASN A 260 -7.41 -16.40 7.29
CA ASN A 260 -6.37 -17.44 7.27
C ASN A 260 -5.47 -17.38 6.02
N LYS A 261 -6.01 -16.92 4.89
CA LYS A 261 -5.25 -16.72 3.64
C LYS A 261 -4.61 -15.32 3.56
N ARG A 262 -5.21 -14.33 4.22
CA ARG A 262 -4.82 -12.92 4.20
C ARG A 262 -4.89 -12.33 5.62
N PRO A 263 -3.93 -12.67 6.50
CA PRO A 263 -3.94 -12.21 7.89
C PRO A 263 -3.77 -10.69 8.01
N ASP A 264 -3.23 -10.03 6.98
CA ASP A 264 -3.07 -8.59 6.88
C ASP A 264 -4.38 -7.83 6.55
N VAL A 265 -5.50 -8.51 6.32
CA VAL A 265 -6.75 -7.87 5.85
C VAL A 265 -7.36 -6.88 6.85
N LEU A 266 -7.10 -7.06 8.14
CA LEU A 266 -7.51 -6.15 9.22
C LEU A 266 -6.46 -5.06 9.52
N MET A 267 -5.34 -5.00 8.81
CA MET A 267 -4.41 -3.90 8.97
C MET A 267 -4.99 -2.63 8.32
N GLU A 268 -4.61 -1.45 8.84
CA GLU A 268 -5.07 -0.15 8.34
C GLU A 268 -4.79 0.05 6.85
N ALA A 269 -3.68 -0.50 6.34
CA ALA A 269 -3.34 -0.46 4.92
C ALA A 269 -4.25 -1.32 4.02
N SER A 270 -5.03 -2.23 4.61
CA SER A 270 -5.93 -3.16 3.91
C SER A 270 -7.40 -2.76 4.07
N ASP A 271 -7.83 -2.39 5.28
CA ASP A 271 -9.16 -1.87 5.62
C ASP A 271 -9.09 -0.35 5.83
N VAL A 272 -8.78 0.37 4.74
CA VAL A 272 -8.50 1.81 4.75
C VAL A 272 -9.67 2.63 5.32
N THR A 273 -10.90 2.14 5.18
CA THR A 273 -12.10 2.81 5.70
C THR A 273 -12.44 2.42 7.15
N GLY A 274 -11.82 1.37 7.69
CA GLY A 274 -12.19 0.78 8.98
C GLY A 274 -13.53 0.03 8.99
N GLU A 275 -14.22 -0.07 7.84
CA GLU A 275 -15.55 -0.67 7.78
C GLU A 275 -15.50 -2.17 8.07
N LEU A 276 -14.42 -2.89 7.72
CA LEU A 276 -14.35 -4.33 7.99
C LEU A 276 -14.39 -4.61 9.50
N HIS A 277 -13.70 -3.79 10.30
CA HIS A 277 -13.79 -3.87 11.76
C HIS A 277 -15.20 -3.60 12.27
N LEU A 278 -15.89 -2.59 11.72
CA LEU A 278 -17.28 -2.30 12.07
C LEU A 278 -18.20 -3.45 11.70
N MET A 279 -18.01 -4.08 10.53
CA MET A 279 -18.78 -5.25 10.10
C MET A 279 -18.59 -6.43 11.05
N LEU A 280 -17.37 -6.70 11.51
CA LEU A 280 -17.11 -7.75 12.50
C LEU A 280 -17.77 -7.45 13.84
N GLN A 281 -17.72 -6.21 14.30
CA GLN A 281 -18.41 -5.77 15.52
C GLN A 281 -19.93 -5.94 15.39
N ILE A 282 -20.51 -5.49 14.28
CA ILE A 282 -21.95 -5.66 13.97
C ILE A 282 -22.31 -7.15 13.96
N THR A 283 -21.49 -7.99 13.33
CA THR A 283 -21.68 -9.44 13.28
C THR A 283 -21.72 -10.04 14.68
N ALA A 284 -20.77 -9.66 15.54
CA ALA A 284 -20.69 -10.16 16.92
C ALA A 284 -21.91 -9.74 17.77
N VAL A 285 -22.34 -8.49 17.65
CA VAL A 285 -23.51 -7.96 18.36
C VAL A 285 -24.79 -8.65 17.88
N MET A 286 -24.95 -8.80 16.56
CA MET A 286 -26.07 -9.50 15.97
C MET A 286 -26.12 -10.97 16.42
N ASP A 287 -24.98 -11.66 16.46
CA ASP A 287 -24.90 -13.06 16.89
C ASP A 287 -25.29 -13.24 18.36
N MET A 288 -24.81 -12.35 19.24
CA MET A 288 -25.18 -12.35 20.65
C MET A 288 -26.68 -12.12 20.83
N GLN A 289 -27.26 -11.15 20.11
CA GLN A 289 -28.70 -10.87 20.20
C GLN A 289 -29.55 -12.01 19.66
N ILE A 290 -29.20 -12.58 18.50
CA ILE A 290 -29.93 -13.74 17.92
C ILE A 290 -29.94 -14.91 18.90
N LYS A 291 -28.83 -15.19 19.58
CA LYS A 291 -28.76 -16.25 20.60
C LYS A 291 -29.63 -15.97 21.83
N ARG A 292 -29.80 -14.70 22.21
CA ARG A 292 -30.61 -14.28 23.36
C ARG A 292 -32.11 -14.23 23.05
N GLU A 293 -32.47 -13.68 21.90
CA GLU A 293 -33.84 -13.22 21.59
C GLU A 293 -34.46 -13.88 20.35
N GLY A 294 -33.68 -14.61 19.56
CA GLY A 294 -34.15 -15.22 18.30
C GLY A 294 -34.30 -14.22 17.14
N GLY A 295 -33.90 -12.96 17.32
CA GLY A 295 -33.90 -11.92 16.29
C GLY A 295 -32.80 -10.90 16.49
N SER A 296 -32.63 -9.99 15.52
CA SER A 296 -31.62 -8.94 15.59
C SER A 296 -32.17 -7.54 15.31
N PHE A 297 -31.50 -6.53 15.87
CA PHE A 297 -31.71 -5.12 15.56
C PHE A 297 -31.61 -4.81 14.06
N TYR A 298 -30.83 -5.64 13.35
CA TYR A 298 -30.52 -5.51 11.94
C TYR A 298 -31.73 -5.71 11.03
N LYS A 299 -32.77 -6.44 11.48
CA LYS A 299 -34.05 -6.59 10.74
C LYS A 299 -34.69 -5.26 10.35
N SER A 300 -34.51 -4.23 11.17
CA SER A 300 -35.05 -2.89 10.91
C SER A 300 -34.42 -2.22 9.68
N ASN A 301 -33.19 -2.59 9.33
CA ASN A 301 -32.49 -2.07 8.17
C ASN A 301 -31.40 -3.04 7.68
N PRO A 302 -31.66 -3.83 6.61
CA PRO A 302 -30.74 -4.85 6.14
C PRO A 302 -29.55 -4.32 5.31
N ASP A 303 -29.29 -3.00 5.30
CA ASP A 303 -28.09 -2.40 4.70
C ASP A 303 -27.05 -2.09 5.79
N VAL A 304 -25.92 -2.82 5.77
CA VAL A 304 -24.84 -2.68 6.75
C VAL A 304 -24.31 -1.25 6.83
N ARG A 305 -24.32 -0.52 5.72
CA ARG A 305 -23.75 0.84 5.64
C ARG A 305 -24.53 1.83 6.49
N LYS A 306 -25.81 1.57 6.74
CA LYS A 306 -26.66 2.40 7.62
C LYS A 306 -26.26 2.28 9.09
N TRP A 307 -25.58 1.19 9.46
CA TRP A 307 -25.14 0.93 10.82
C TRP A 307 -23.72 1.41 11.13
N PHE A 308 -22.90 1.71 10.11
CA PHE A 308 -21.51 2.16 10.32
C PHE A 308 -21.42 3.44 11.16
N GLY A 309 -22.25 4.46 10.85
CA GLY A 309 -22.28 5.69 11.62
C GLY A 309 -22.69 5.46 13.08
N VAL A 310 -23.64 4.56 13.32
CA VAL A 310 -24.11 4.17 14.65
C VAL A 310 -22.99 3.52 15.45
N PHE A 311 -22.37 2.47 14.91
CA PHE A 311 -21.33 1.70 15.60
C PHE A 311 -20.03 2.49 15.78
N SER A 312 -19.65 3.31 14.80
CA SER A 312 -18.53 4.26 14.94
C SER A 312 -18.80 5.27 16.07
N GLY A 313 -20.03 5.79 16.15
CA GLY A 313 -20.47 6.68 17.22
C GLY A 313 -20.43 6.03 18.60
N ILE A 314 -20.87 4.77 18.71
CA ILE A 314 -20.76 3.96 19.94
C ILE A 314 -19.28 3.82 20.34
N ASN A 315 -18.42 3.40 19.41
CA ASN A 315 -16.99 3.21 19.66
C ASN A 315 -16.29 4.48 20.17
N ARG A 316 -16.58 5.63 19.53
CA ARG A 316 -16.03 6.91 19.96
C ARG A 316 -16.47 7.28 21.37
N LYS A 317 -17.76 7.12 21.68
CA LYS A 317 -18.31 7.46 23.00
C LYS A 317 -17.79 6.52 24.09
N THR A 318 -17.70 5.23 23.82
CA THR A 318 -17.07 4.25 24.72
C THR A 318 -15.61 4.61 25.01
N GLN A 319 -14.83 5.05 24.02
CA GLN A 319 -13.45 5.50 24.28
C GLN A 319 -13.37 6.76 25.16
N LEU A 320 -14.27 7.73 24.96
CA LEU A 320 -14.33 8.93 25.81
C LEU A 320 -14.74 8.58 27.25
N GLU A 321 -15.73 7.71 27.40
CA GLU A 321 -16.20 7.17 28.68
C GLU A 321 -15.09 6.42 29.43
N LEU A 322 -14.35 5.53 28.75
CA LEU A 322 -13.20 4.82 29.33
C LEU A 322 -12.07 5.76 29.76
N LYS A 323 -11.95 6.94 29.13
CA LYS A 323 -11.03 8.01 29.53
C LYS A 323 -11.57 8.93 30.63
N GLY A 324 -12.76 8.66 31.16
CA GLY A 324 -13.44 9.50 32.16
C GLY A 324 -13.93 10.85 31.62
N GLN A 325 -14.03 11.00 30.30
CA GLN A 325 -14.40 12.24 29.61
C GLN A 325 -15.89 12.33 29.27
N LEU A 326 -16.66 11.28 29.53
CA LEU A 326 -18.08 11.18 29.21
C LEU A 326 -18.80 10.27 30.22
N THR A 327 -20.00 10.68 30.65
CA THR A 327 -20.89 9.86 31.51
C THR A 327 -21.66 8.84 30.67
N GLU A 328 -22.22 7.79 31.28
CA GLU A 328 -22.91 6.68 30.57
C GLU A 328 -24.23 7.08 29.89
N ASP A 329 -24.73 8.30 30.11
CA ASP A 329 -26.05 8.76 29.67
C ASP A 329 -26.24 8.75 28.14
N TRP A 330 -25.14 8.77 27.38
CA TRP A 330 -25.17 8.69 25.92
C TRP A 330 -25.76 7.38 25.39
N LYS A 331 -25.76 6.31 26.19
CA LYS A 331 -26.27 4.99 25.80
C LYS A 331 -27.78 5.01 25.58
N GLU A 332 -28.51 5.85 26.30
CA GLU A 332 -29.97 5.91 26.24
C GLU A 332 -30.46 6.29 24.84
N MET A 333 -29.81 7.27 24.20
CA MET A 333 -30.08 7.65 22.81
C MET A 333 -29.99 6.46 21.84
N TYR A 334 -29.01 5.56 22.02
CA TYR A 334 -28.88 4.38 21.15
C TYR A 334 -29.90 3.29 21.50
N ARG A 335 -30.30 3.17 22.77
CA ARG A 335 -31.39 2.27 23.17
C ARG A 335 -32.71 2.69 22.53
N GLU A 336 -33.00 3.99 22.51
CA GLU A 336 -34.18 4.55 21.81
C GLU A 336 -34.16 4.27 20.29
N MET A 337 -32.97 4.15 19.70
CA MET A 337 -32.77 3.73 18.31
C MET A 337 -32.89 2.21 18.09
N GLY A 338 -33.17 1.43 19.13
CA GLY A 338 -33.30 -0.03 19.06
C GLY A 338 -31.96 -0.78 19.07
N ILE A 339 -30.87 -0.15 19.51
CA ILE A 339 -29.57 -0.80 19.63
C ILE A 339 -29.53 -1.68 20.89
N PRO A 340 -29.10 -2.95 20.79
CA PRO A 340 -29.08 -3.86 21.92
C PRO A 340 -27.90 -3.55 22.86
N GLU A 341 -28.04 -3.90 24.14
CA GLU A 341 -27.01 -3.69 25.17
C GLU A 341 -25.68 -4.40 24.82
N GLU A 342 -25.75 -5.50 24.08
CA GLU A 342 -24.64 -6.20 23.45
C GLU A 342 -23.68 -5.26 22.71
N ALA A 343 -24.19 -4.21 22.05
CA ALA A 343 -23.37 -3.27 21.31
C ALA A 343 -22.37 -2.54 22.20
N PHE A 344 -22.82 -2.12 23.39
CA PHE A 344 -21.96 -1.44 24.35
C PHE A 344 -20.99 -2.40 25.02
N VAL A 345 -21.41 -3.64 25.29
CA VAL A 345 -20.55 -4.69 25.85
C VAL A 345 -19.41 -5.03 24.88
N VAL A 346 -19.72 -5.23 23.60
CA VAL A 346 -18.71 -5.52 22.57
C VAL A 346 -17.77 -4.33 22.38
N ALA A 347 -18.29 -3.09 22.29
CA ALA A 347 -17.45 -1.90 22.19
C ALA A 347 -16.49 -1.78 23.38
N ARG A 348 -16.98 -1.97 24.62
CA ARG A 348 -16.13 -1.90 25.82
C ARG A 348 -15.06 -3.00 25.82
N LYS A 349 -15.34 -4.21 25.31
CA LYS A 349 -14.31 -5.26 25.14
C LYS A 349 -13.23 -4.88 24.12
N LEU A 350 -13.60 -4.21 23.03
CA LEU A 350 -12.66 -3.80 21.98
C LEU A 350 -11.68 -2.72 22.47
N TYR A 351 -12.12 -1.81 23.34
CA TYR A 351 -11.34 -0.65 23.76
C TYR A 351 -10.91 -0.65 25.23
N GLY A 352 -11.48 -1.50 26.08
CA GLY A 352 -11.23 -1.54 27.52
C GLY A 352 -9.98 -2.31 27.95
N ASN A 353 -9.37 -3.09 27.05
CA ASN A 353 -8.14 -3.84 27.30
C ASN A 353 -6.90 -3.17 26.68
N LYS A 354 -6.98 -1.89 26.31
CA LYS A 354 -5.86 -1.12 25.74
C LYS A 354 -5.33 -0.06 26.70
#